data_AF-A0A3J4MKX1-F1
#
_entry.id   AF-A0A3J4MKX1-F1
#
_cell.length_a   1.000
_cell.length_b   1.000
_cell.length_c   1.000
_cell.angle_alpha   90.00
_cell.angle_beta   90.00
_cell.angle_gamma   90.00
#
_symmetry.space_group_name_H-M   'P 1'
#
loop_
_entity.id
_entity.type
_entity.pdbx_description
1 polymer ?
#
loop_
_entity_poly.entity_id
_entity_poly.type
_entity_poly.pdbx_seq_one_letter_code
_entity_poly.pdbx_strand_id
1 'polypeptide(L)'
;MQESNVKNINEIDYEINLIDENIDVLNDEINSINIDMKANSKNYQELKSYYEEINLNIKRIDIETKELSSKIENYSRLLNDYDNDIDKISSVLMAQTRIGEINEEHSPCPVCDSIITIEIEKNNFSIVPSTHLEKEISSLQSRKRDIKSLIQLSKDEHKAKNAELAELEDVLLKVRSMIDEENANMVTPFLTQRDALLKELNRSEERRKNLVSTLKLRNQLNKIIERIAQYESRLIHLNDTLTELTNEAPDINVIFKEMSDYLQLYLENINIKNRKNISISTRTFLPIFRAHDYSSITSGGLRTILSIGYYLSLMNLSLKMNINYPNFIMIDTVGKYLGKTGSNETLQSTDYESDEGLTDPEKYKNIYTEILKLTERAKSKNISCQIIIVDNDIPDDIRQREDDFVVEHFSTIGVEKSKIGLIDDL
;
A
#
# COMPACT_ATOMS: atom_id res chain seq x y z
N MET A 1 29.15 22.06 -6.55
CA MET A 1 28.03 21.59 -5.70
C MET A 1 28.58 21.45 -4.30
N GLN A 2 27.89 21.98 -3.29
CA GLN A 2 28.34 21.97 -1.90
C GLN A 2 28.51 20.54 -1.38
N GLU A 3 29.76 20.09 -1.29
CA GLU A 3 30.17 19.01 -0.39
C GLU A 3 30.26 19.59 1.03
N SER A 4 29.16 19.63 1.78
CA SER A 4 29.22 19.77 3.23
C SER A 4 27.89 19.36 3.86
N ASN A 5 27.94 18.40 4.79
CA ASN A 5 26.85 17.95 5.68
C ASN A 5 25.80 16.97 5.15
N VAL A 6 26.16 16.00 4.31
CA VAL A 6 25.27 14.87 4.04
C VAL A 6 25.80 13.62 4.77
N LYS A 7 25.33 13.39 6.00
CA LYS A 7 25.70 12.25 6.88
C LYS A 7 25.73 10.92 6.12
N ASN A 8 26.71 10.05 6.29
CA ASN A 8 26.83 8.74 5.60
C ASN A 8 25.61 7.82 5.90
N ILE A 9 25.30 6.83 5.05
CA ILE A 9 24.21 5.85 5.28
C ILE A 9 24.37 5.18 6.65
N ASN A 10 25.61 4.77 6.98
CA ASN A 10 25.93 4.15 8.26
C ASN A 10 25.70 5.11 9.45
N GLU A 11 25.90 6.42 9.25
CA GLU A 11 25.65 7.42 10.28
C GLU A 11 24.15 7.65 10.49
N ILE A 12 23.35 7.58 9.42
CA ILE A 12 21.89 7.67 9.50
C ILE A 12 21.32 6.44 10.21
N ASP A 13 21.79 5.24 9.88
CA ASP A 13 21.37 4.00 10.55
C ASP A 13 21.76 4.00 12.04
N TYR A 14 22.97 4.45 12.37
CA TYR A 14 23.40 4.60 13.75
C TYR A 14 22.51 5.59 14.52
N GLU A 15 22.17 6.73 13.92
CA GLU A 15 21.27 7.70 14.55
C GLU A 15 19.85 7.17 14.73
N ILE A 16 19.34 6.37 13.78
CA ILE A 16 18.04 5.71 13.93
C ILE A 16 18.05 4.77 15.12
N ASN A 17 19.09 3.93 15.25
CA ASN A 17 19.21 3.00 16.39
C ASN A 17 19.27 3.74 17.73
N LEU A 18 20.05 4.83 17.81
CA LEU A 18 20.12 5.65 19.02
C LEU A 18 18.76 6.26 19.38
N ILE A 19 17.99 6.68 18.38
CA ILE A 19 16.64 7.21 18.61
C ILE A 19 15.67 6.11 19.02
N ASP A 20 15.80 4.90 18.49
CA ASP A 20 14.98 3.74 18.87
C ASP A 20 15.23 3.38 20.34
N GLU A 21 16.50 3.32 20.77
CA GLU A 21 16.84 3.13 22.19
C GLU A 21 16.25 4.23 23.08
N ASN A 22 16.31 5.50 22.66
CA ASN A 22 15.69 6.60 23.41
C ASN A 22 14.16 6.50 23.47
N ILE A 23 13.51 6.06 22.39
CA ILE A 23 12.05 5.85 22.35
C ILE A 23 11.66 4.75 23.35
N ASP A 24 12.42 3.66 23.41
CA ASP A 24 12.17 2.56 24.35
C ASP A 24 12.31 3.05 25.80
N VAL A 25 13.38 3.80 26.12
CA VAL A 25 13.57 4.40 27.46
C VAL A 25 12.41 5.33 27.84
N LEU A 26 11.99 6.22 26.93
CA LEU A 26 10.88 7.15 27.19
C LEU A 26 9.55 6.41 27.42
N ASN A 27 9.30 5.30 26.70
CA ASN A 27 8.12 4.47 26.91
C ASN A 27 8.15 3.77 28.27
N ASP A 28 9.31 3.29 28.70
CA ASP A 28 9.48 2.68 30.02
C ASP A 28 9.26 3.69 31.16
N GLU A 29 9.78 4.91 31.03
CA GLU A 29 9.54 6.00 31.99
C GLU A 29 8.07 6.43 32.06
N ILE A 30 7.38 6.51 30.92
CA ILE A 30 5.93 6.79 30.89
C ILE A 30 5.16 5.66 31.60
N ASN A 31 5.58 4.41 31.40
CA ASN A 31 4.95 3.26 32.05
C ASN A 31 5.17 3.25 33.55
N SER A 32 6.37 3.58 34.05
CA SER A 32 6.63 3.68 35.48
C SER A 32 5.78 4.78 36.14
N ILE A 33 5.69 5.95 35.50
CA ILE A 33 4.81 7.06 35.97
C ILE A 33 3.35 6.62 36.06
N ASN A 34 2.86 5.85 35.09
CA ASN A 34 1.50 5.32 35.12
C ASN A 34 1.27 4.32 36.26
N ILE A 35 2.28 3.52 36.63
CA ILE A 35 2.22 2.58 37.75
C ILE A 35 2.22 3.34 39.08
N ASP A 36 3.12 4.31 39.24
CA ASP A 36 3.24 5.11 40.45
C ASP A 36 1.99 5.95 40.72
N MET A 37 1.39 6.52 39.66
CA MET A 37 0.12 7.22 39.74
C MET A 37 -1.04 6.30 40.20
N LYS A 38 -1.03 5.02 39.82
CA LYS A 38 -2.03 4.05 40.31
C LYS A 38 -1.80 3.64 41.76
N ALA A 39 -0.55 3.42 42.16
CA ALA A 39 -0.20 3.00 43.52
C ALA A 39 -0.57 4.07 44.55
N ASN A 40 -0.32 5.35 44.26
CA ASN A 40 -0.67 6.44 45.17
C ASN A 40 -2.19 6.70 45.25
N SER A 41 -3.00 6.22 44.29
CA SER A 41 -4.47 6.34 44.34
C SER A 41 -5.13 5.57 45.49
N LYS A 42 -4.39 4.69 46.18
CA LYS A 42 -4.90 3.86 47.26
C LYS A 42 -5.26 4.66 48.53
N ASN A 43 -4.40 5.61 48.92
CA ASN A 43 -4.70 6.54 50.03
C ASN A 43 -5.91 7.42 49.71
N TYR A 44 -6.01 7.89 48.46
CA TYR A 44 -7.18 8.63 47.99
C TYR A 44 -8.47 7.80 48.08
N GLN A 45 -8.42 6.51 47.72
CA GLN A 45 -9.56 5.60 47.87
C GLN A 45 -9.96 5.40 49.33
N GLU A 46 -8.99 5.23 50.23
CA GLU A 46 -9.25 5.09 51.67
C GLU A 46 -9.88 6.36 52.28
N LEU A 47 -9.36 7.55 51.94
CA LEU A 47 -9.93 8.84 52.35
C LEU A 47 -11.35 9.03 51.80
N LYS A 48 -11.62 8.59 50.57
CA LYS A 48 -12.95 8.66 49.96
C LYS A 48 -13.95 7.73 50.65
N SER A 49 -13.54 6.50 50.99
CA SER A 49 -14.38 5.59 51.78
C SER A 49 -14.68 6.17 53.16
N TYR A 50 -13.70 6.78 53.81
CA TYR A 50 -13.88 7.44 55.10
C TYR A 50 -14.84 8.66 55.01
N TYR A 51 -14.73 9.46 53.95
CA TYR A 51 -15.65 10.55 53.64
C TYR A 51 -17.10 10.07 53.46
N GLU A 52 -17.30 8.94 52.78
CA GLU A 52 -18.62 8.33 52.58
C GLU A 52 -19.22 7.84 53.91
N GLU A 53 -18.40 7.23 54.77
CA GLU A 53 -18.81 6.76 56.10
C GLU A 53 -19.26 7.92 57.01
N ILE A 54 -18.49 9.01 57.07
CA ILE A 54 -18.86 10.19 57.87
C ILE A 54 -20.17 10.80 57.37
N ASN A 55 -20.39 10.89 56.05
CA ASN A 55 -21.66 11.38 55.50
C ASN A 55 -22.86 10.50 55.89
N LEU A 56 -22.67 9.18 55.95
CA LEU A 56 -23.72 8.27 56.42
C LEU A 56 -24.04 8.49 57.90
N ASN A 57 -23.01 8.69 58.73
CA ASN A 57 -23.18 8.98 60.15
C ASN A 57 -23.88 10.33 60.40
N ILE A 58 -23.52 11.37 59.65
CA ILE A 58 -24.20 12.68 59.68
C ILE A 58 -25.69 12.52 59.34
N LYS A 59 -26.02 11.79 58.26
CA LYS A 59 -27.42 11.53 57.89
C LYS A 59 -28.19 10.78 58.98
N ARG A 60 -27.56 9.81 59.63
CA ARG A 60 -28.17 9.07 60.74
C ARG A 60 -28.49 10.00 61.92
N ILE A 61 -27.52 10.80 62.36
CA ILE A 61 -27.70 11.72 63.50
C ILE A 61 -28.73 12.79 63.19
N ASP A 62 -28.78 13.31 61.96
CA ASP A 62 -29.80 14.29 61.53
C ASP A 62 -31.24 13.72 61.60
N ILE A 63 -31.41 12.43 61.32
CA ILE A 63 -32.70 11.74 61.51
C ILE A 63 -33.01 11.64 63.01
N GLU A 64 -32.05 11.20 63.83
CA GLU A 64 -32.21 11.06 65.29
C GLU A 64 -32.58 12.40 65.97
N THR A 65 -31.95 13.52 65.58
CA THR A 65 -32.27 14.85 66.11
C THR A 65 -33.65 15.34 65.69
N LYS A 66 -34.07 15.07 64.44
CA LYS A 66 -35.44 15.36 64.00
C LYS A 66 -36.49 14.59 64.80
N GLU A 67 -36.25 13.31 65.08
CA GLU A 67 -37.13 12.49 65.93
C GLU A 67 -37.19 13.00 67.37
N LEU A 68 -36.05 13.36 67.96
CA LEU A 68 -35.98 13.94 69.31
C LEU A 68 -36.70 15.29 69.39
N SER A 69 -36.55 16.15 68.39
CA SER A 69 -37.26 17.42 68.30
C SER A 69 -38.78 17.22 68.27
N SER A 70 -39.26 16.26 67.46
CA SER A 70 -40.69 15.90 67.43
C SER A 70 -41.19 15.35 68.77
N LYS A 71 -40.41 14.50 69.46
CA LYS A 71 -40.73 14.01 70.80
C LYS A 71 -40.86 15.15 71.81
N ILE A 72 -39.93 16.10 71.81
CA ILE A 72 -39.96 17.28 72.70
C ILE A 72 -41.21 18.11 72.44
N GLU A 73 -41.56 18.33 71.17
CA GLU A 73 -42.78 19.08 70.80
C GLU A 73 -44.05 18.37 71.30
N ASN A 74 -44.16 17.07 71.07
CA ASN A 74 -45.31 16.26 71.51
C ASN A 74 -45.45 16.25 73.04
N TYR A 75 -44.36 16.06 73.78
CA TYR A 75 -44.39 16.11 75.23
C TYR A 75 -44.71 17.52 75.76
N SER A 76 -44.25 18.57 75.09
CA SER A 76 -44.57 19.95 75.47
C SER A 76 -46.06 20.26 75.28
N ARG A 77 -46.69 19.73 74.22
CA ARG A 77 -48.15 19.83 74.02
C ARG A 77 -48.90 19.09 75.12
N LEU A 78 -48.50 17.85 75.43
CA LEU A 78 -49.11 17.05 76.51
C LEU A 78 -48.96 17.71 77.90
N LEU A 79 -47.83 18.38 78.15
CA LEU A 79 -47.62 19.15 79.37
C LEU A 79 -48.64 20.30 79.50
N ASN A 80 -48.88 21.03 78.41
CA ASN A 80 -49.87 22.10 78.38
C ASN A 80 -51.29 21.57 78.59
N ASP A 81 -51.62 20.39 78.05
CA ASP A 81 -52.92 19.74 78.28
C ASP A 81 -53.14 19.41 79.76
N TYR A 82 -52.11 18.85 80.43
CA TYR A 82 -52.18 18.60 81.87
C TYR A 82 -52.28 19.88 82.70
N ASP A 83 -51.59 20.96 82.30
CA ASP A 83 -51.73 22.27 82.96
C ASP A 83 -53.14 22.81 82.85
N ASN A 84 -53.72 22.78 81.64
CA ASN A 84 -55.09 23.18 81.41
C ASN A 84 -56.10 22.37 82.23
N ASP A 85 -55.91 21.05 82.35
CA ASP A 85 -56.81 20.19 83.11
C ASP A 85 -56.68 20.41 84.63
N ILE A 86 -55.47 20.62 85.15
CA ILE A 86 -55.25 21.01 86.54
C ILE A 86 -55.93 22.36 86.84
N ASP A 87 -55.82 23.35 85.93
CA ASP A 87 -56.44 24.66 86.09
C ASP A 87 -57.98 24.58 86.07
N LYS A 88 -58.57 23.74 85.21
CA LYS A 88 -60.02 23.49 85.19
C LYS A 88 -60.49 22.85 86.50
N ILE A 89 -59.84 21.78 86.98
CA ILE A 89 -60.27 21.06 88.19
C ILE A 89 -60.07 21.94 89.43
N SER A 90 -58.98 22.70 89.51
CA SER A 90 -58.75 23.65 90.61
C SER A 90 -59.76 24.79 90.61
N SER A 91 -60.17 25.28 89.44
CA SER A 91 -61.25 26.27 89.30
C SER A 91 -62.59 25.73 89.80
N VAL A 92 -62.89 24.45 89.53
CA VAL A 92 -64.11 23.78 90.06
C VAL A 92 -64.07 23.67 91.59
N LEU A 93 -62.93 23.29 92.19
CA LEU A 93 -62.76 23.26 93.65
C LEU A 93 -62.88 24.66 94.27
N MET A 94 -62.31 25.69 93.62
CA MET A 94 -62.47 27.08 94.06
C MET A 94 -63.93 27.56 93.96
N ALA A 95 -64.68 27.13 92.94
CA ALA A 95 -66.09 27.45 92.82
C ALA A 95 -66.93 26.78 93.93
N GLN A 96 -66.65 25.50 94.25
CA GLN A 96 -67.32 24.78 95.35
C GLN A 96 -67.16 25.47 96.72
N THR A 97 -66.02 26.11 96.97
CA THR A 97 -65.76 26.80 98.25
C THR A 97 -66.36 28.21 98.32
N ARG A 98 -66.59 28.86 97.17
CA ARG A 98 -67.09 30.25 97.10
C ARG A 98 -68.60 30.34 96.90
N ILE A 99 -69.19 29.39 96.19
CA ILE A 99 -70.65 29.28 96.06
C ILE A 99 -71.10 28.60 97.34
N GLY A 100 -71.55 29.40 98.32
CA GLY A 100 -71.85 28.93 99.67
C GLY A 100 -72.81 27.74 99.73
N GLU A 101 -72.80 27.03 100.86
CA GLU A 101 -73.72 25.93 101.11
C GLU A 101 -75.17 26.44 101.03
N ILE A 102 -76.01 25.73 100.27
CA ILE A 102 -77.44 26.05 100.21
C ILE A 102 -78.04 25.65 101.55
N ASN A 103 -78.23 26.63 102.41
CA ASN A 103 -78.92 26.43 103.69
C ASN A 103 -80.42 26.26 103.44
N GLU A 104 -81.06 25.37 104.19
CA GLU A 104 -82.51 25.21 104.19
C GLU A 104 -83.15 26.50 104.74
N GLU A 105 -83.70 27.34 103.85
CA GLU A 105 -84.44 28.52 104.27
C GLU A 105 -85.86 28.11 104.69
N HIS A 106 -86.12 28.24 105.99
CA HIS A 106 -87.46 28.10 106.55
C HIS A 106 -88.20 29.44 106.42
N SER A 107 -89.14 29.50 105.47
CA SER A 107 -89.98 30.68 105.28
C SER A 107 -91.36 30.44 105.88
N PRO A 108 -91.91 31.37 106.70
CA PRO A 108 -93.27 31.23 107.21
C PRO A 108 -94.28 31.38 106.06
N CYS A 109 -95.27 30.49 106.00
CA CYS A 109 -96.36 30.54 105.04
C CYS A 109 -97.19 31.82 105.26
N PRO A 110 -97.28 32.75 104.30
CA PRO A 110 -97.95 34.04 104.49
C PRO A 110 -99.48 33.94 104.62
N VAL A 111 -100.06 32.73 104.62
CA VAL A 111 -101.52 32.48 104.71
C VAL A 111 -101.93 31.81 106.02
N CYS A 112 -101.05 31.03 106.66
CA CYS A 112 -101.41 30.28 107.87
C CYS A 112 -100.26 30.13 108.89
N ASP A 113 -99.17 30.89 108.74
CA ASP A 113 -98.00 30.93 109.63
C ASP A 113 -97.32 29.56 109.89
N SER A 114 -97.61 28.55 109.07
CA SER A 114 -96.90 27.27 109.11
C SER A 114 -95.55 27.35 108.37
N ILE A 115 -94.52 26.71 108.90
CA ILE A 115 -93.17 26.72 108.32
C ILE A 115 -93.18 25.93 107.01
N ILE A 116 -92.79 26.57 105.89
CA ILE A 116 -92.55 25.90 104.62
C ILE A 116 -91.06 25.55 104.57
N THR A 117 -90.76 24.25 104.47
CA THR A 117 -89.41 23.74 104.22
C THR A 117 -89.28 23.44 102.73
N ILE A 118 -88.36 24.12 102.04
CA ILE A 118 -88.01 23.81 100.66
C ILE A 118 -86.97 22.68 100.70
N GLU A 119 -87.40 21.43 100.58
CA GLU A 119 -86.48 20.31 100.39
C GLU A 119 -85.91 20.35 98.97
N ILE A 120 -84.63 20.71 98.84
CA ILE A 120 -83.91 20.61 97.57
C ILE A 120 -83.56 19.14 97.36
N GLU A 121 -84.15 18.50 96.34
CA GLU A 121 -83.83 17.12 95.95
C GLU A 121 -82.35 17.01 95.52
N LYS A 122 -81.46 16.72 96.47
CA LYS A 122 -80.05 16.38 96.20
C LYS A 122 -79.88 15.08 95.38
N ASN A 123 -80.92 14.24 95.31
CA ASN A 123 -80.82 12.90 94.73
C ASN A 123 -80.74 12.85 93.19
N ASN A 124 -81.07 13.93 92.47
CA ASN A 124 -80.99 13.97 91.01
C ASN A 124 -79.63 14.43 90.47
N PHE A 125 -78.70 14.84 91.34
CA PHE A 125 -77.39 15.37 90.94
C PHE A 125 -76.26 14.54 91.54
N SER A 126 -75.40 13.97 90.69
CA SER A 126 -74.16 13.32 91.12
C SER A 126 -73.10 14.37 91.46
N ILE A 127 -73.10 14.84 92.70
CA ILE A 127 -72.06 15.75 93.20
C ILE A 127 -70.81 14.92 93.48
N VAL A 128 -69.78 15.09 92.65
CA VAL A 128 -68.48 14.44 92.87
C VAL A 128 -67.86 15.01 94.16
N PRO A 129 -67.45 14.16 95.12
CA PRO A 129 -66.83 14.64 96.35
C PRO A 129 -65.51 15.37 96.05
N SER A 130 -65.24 16.45 96.77
CA SER A 130 -63.98 17.22 96.66
C SER A 130 -62.74 16.34 96.79
N THR A 131 -62.80 15.29 97.63
CA THR A 131 -61.72 14.31 97.83
C THR A 131 -61.34 13.52 96.58
N HIS A 132 -62.27 13.31 95.63
CA HIS A 132 -61.97 12.66 94.35
C HIS A 132 -61.26 13.61 93.39
N LEU A 133 -61.68 14.89 93.36
CA LEU A 133 -61.05 15.92 92.54
C LEU A 133 -59.63 16.23 93.03
N GLU A 134 -59.40 16.24 94.34
CA GLU A 134 -58.07 16.41 94.95
C GLU A 134 -57.11 15.26 94.61
N LYS A 135 -57.60 14.01 94.59
CA LYS A 135 -56.84 12.84 94.14
C LYS A 135 -56.48 12.93 92.66
N GLU A 136 -57.40 13.38 91.82
CA GLU A 136 -57.16 13.57 90.39
C GLU A 136 -56.14 14.68 90.13
N ILE A 137 -56.21 15.81 90.84
CA ILE A 137 -55.17 16.85 90.80
C ILE A 137 -53.81 16.27 91.20
N SER A 138 -53.75 15.48 92.27
CA SER A 138 -52.50 14.87 92.73
C SER A 138 -51.90 13.92 91.68
N SER A 139 -52.76 13.15 91.00
CA SER A 139 -52.39 12.27 89.88
C SER A 139 -51.85 13.06 88.68
N LEU A 140 -52.56 14.11 88.26
CA LEU A 140 -52.14 14.99 87.15
C LEU A 140 -50.85 15.76 87.47
N GLN A 141 -50.68 16.22 88.72
CA GLN A 141 -49.44 16.85 89.17
C GLN A 141 -48.26 15.87 89.18
N SER A 142 -48.49 14.58 89.46
CA SER A 142 -47.46 13.54 89.29
C SER A 142 -47.09 13.37 87.82
N ARG A 143 -48.08 13.17 86.94
CA ARG A 143 -47.86 13.02 85.49
C ARG A 143 -47.18 14.23 84.87
N LYS A 144 -47.53 15.45 85.30
CA LYS A 144 -46.88 16.70 84.91
C LYS A 144 -45.38 16.68 85.23
N ARG A 145 -45.01 16.23 86.44
CA ARG A 145 -43.60 16.10 86.84
C ARG A 145 -42.86 15.07 85.98
N ASP A 146 -43.50 13.95 85.68
CA ASP A 146 -42.92 12.89 84.84
C ASP A 146 -42.69 13.36 83.41
N ILE A 147 -43.68 14.00 82.77
CA ILE A 147 -43.55 14.59 81.43
C ILE A 147 -42.46 15.67 81.41
N LYS A 148 -42.39 16.53 82.43
CA LYS A 148 -41.34 17.55 82.52
C LYS A 148 -39.95 16.93 82.59
N SER A 149 -39.80 15.81 83.29
CA SER A 149 -38.56 15.02 83.33
C SER A 149 -38.21 14.45 81.95
N LEU A 150 -39.18 13.87 81.24
CA LEU A 150 -39.00 13.33 79.89
C LEU A 150 -38.63 14.40 78.85
N ILE A 151 -39.22 15.60 78.95
CA ILE A 151 -38.84 16.75 78.11
C ILE A 151 -37.38 17.13 78.37
N GLN A 152 -36.97 17.18 79.65
CA GLN A 152 -35.60 17.54 80.00
C GLN A 152 -34.60 16.51 79.48
N LEU A 153 -34.86 15.22 79.70
CA LEU A 153 -34.03 14.12 79.16
C LEU A 153 -33.91 14.19 77.64
N SER A 154 -35.02 14.39 76.93
CA SER A 154 -35.03 14.49 75.47
C SER A 154 -34.26 15.71 74.97
N LYS A 155 -34.33 16.84 75.69
CA LYS A 155 -33.55 18.06 75.37
C LYS A 155 -32.05 17.86 75.58
N ASP A 156 -31.66 17.18 76.66
CA ASP A 156 -30.26 16.90 76.94
C ASP A 156 -29.68 15.94 75.90
N GLU A 157 -30.43 14.91 75.50
CA GLU A 157 -30.07 13.99 74.41
C GLU A 157 -29.97 14.71 73.05
N HIS A 158 -30.94 15.56 72.72
CA HIS A 158 -30.92 16.37 71.49
C HIS A 158 -29.70 17.31 71.46
N LYS A 159 -29.32 17.89 72.61
CA LYS A 159 -28.13 18.75 72.72
C LYS A 159 -26.84 17.95 72.52
N ALA A 160 -26.75 16.75 73.11
CA ALA A 160 -25.61 15.86 72.92
C ALA A 160 -25.45 15.44 71.46
N LYS A 161 -26.56 15.07 70.80
CA LYS A 161 -26.57 14.69 69.37
C LYS A 161 -26.20 15.85 68.44
N ASN A 162 -26.64 17.07 68.73
CA ASN A 162 -26.20 18.25 67.97
C ASN A 162 -24.71 18.57 68.16
N ALA A 163 -24.13 18.28 69.33
CA ALA A 163 -22.69 18.41 69.53
C ALA A 163 -21.93 17.36 68.72
N GLU A 164 -22.40 16.10 68.72
CA GLU A 164 -21.86 15.02 67.88
C GLU A 164 -21.92 15.37 66.38
N LEU A 165 -23.02 15.98 65.93
CA LEU A 165 -23.18 16.45 64.55
C LEU A 165 -22.14 17.51 64.17
N ALA A 166 -21.95 18.52 65.04
CA ALA A 166 -20.98 19.59 64.80
C ALA A 166 -19.54 19.06 64.75
N GLU A 167 -19.19 18.08 65.59
CA GLU A 167 -17.89 17.41 65.52
C GLU A 167 -17.70 16.65 64.21
N LEU A 168 -18.71 15.90 63.75
CA LEU A 168 -18.64 15.17 62.49
C LEU A 168 -18.56 16.10 61.26
N GLU A 169 -19.22 17.26 61.30
CA GLU A 169 -19.11 18.28 60.24
C GLU A 169 -17.69 18.88 60.16
N ASP A 170 -17.05 19.13 61.31
CA ASP A 170 -15.66 19.58 61.36
C ASP A 170 -14.68 18.51 60.84
N VAL A 171 -14.89 17.24 61.22
CA VAL A 171 -14.12 16.11 60.68
C VAL A 171 -14.33 15.98 59.17
N LEU A 172 -15.55 16.16 58.67
CA LEU A 172 -15.85 16.10 57.23
C LEU A 172 -15.09 17.18 56.44
N LEU A 173 -15.01 18.40 56.98
CA LEU A 173 -14.23 19.49 56.38
C LEU A 173 -12.73 19.16 56.33
N LYS A 174 -12.18 18.59 57.41
CA LYS A 174 -10.78 18.13 57.45
C LYS A 174 -10.51 17.04 56.41
N VAL A 175 -11.39 16.04 56.30
CA VAL A 175 -11.25 14.96 55.31
C VAL A 175 -11.32 15.51 53.87
N ARG A 176 -12.19 16.50 53.59
CA ARG A 176 -12.20 17.17 52.27
C ARG A 176 -10.89 17.88 51.96
N SER A 177 -10.36 18.63 52.91
CA SER A 177 -9.05 19.29 52.77
C SER A 177 -7.95 18.28 52.47
N MET A 178 -7.93 17.14 53.18
CA MET A 178 -6.94 16.08 52.96
C MET A 178 -7.08 15.45 51.57
N ILE A 179 -8.31 15.24 51.08
CA ILE A 179 -8.57 14.74 49.73
C ILE A 179 -8.06 15.72 48.66
N ASP A 180 -8.32 17.01 48.83
CA ASP A 180 -7.88 18.03 47.87
C ASP A 180 -6.36 18.20 47.86
N GLU A 181 -5.72 18.15 49.02
CA GLU A 181 -4.26 18.21 49.16
C GLU A 181 -3.56 16.99 48.57
N GLU A 182 -4.08 15.78 48.84
CA GLU A 182 -3.61 14.55 48.21
C GLU A 182 -3.79 14.60 46.68
N ASN A 183 -4.94 15.05 46.17
CA ASN A 183 -5.15 15.20 44.73
C ASN A 183 -4.15 16.18 44.09
N ALA A 184 -3.91 17.33 44.73
CA ALA A 184 -2.98 18.34 44.22
C ALA A 184 -1.54 17.82 44.19
N ASN A 185 -1.10 17.14 45.25
CA ASN A 185 0.24 16.57 45.38
C ASN A 185 0.45 15.31 44.53
N MET A 186 -0.60 14.52 44.30
CA MET A 186 -0.51 13.22 43.64
C MET A 186 -0.76 13.27 42.14
N VAL A 187 -1.69 14.08 41.63
CA VAL A 187 -2.12 13.98 40.22
C VAL A 187 -1.38 14.99 39.34
N THR A 188 -1.22 16.22 39.82
CA THR A 188 -0.66 17.32 39.03
C THR A 188 0.80 17.12 38.61
N PRO A 189 1.72 16.65 39.49
CA PRO A 189 3.11 16.45 39.10
C PRO A 189 3.29 15.32 38.09
N PHE A 190 2.59 14.20 38.27
CA PHE A 190 2.68 13.05 37.37
C PHE A 190 2.08 13.34 36.00
N LEU A 191 0.98 14.10 35.91
CA LEU A 191 0.44 14.56 34.63
C LEU A 191 1.44 15.48 33.91
N THR A 192 2.05 16.42 34.63
CA THR A 192 3.04 17.35 34.06
C THR A 192 4.29 16.62 33.56
N GLN A 193 4.82 15.67 34.35
CA GLN A 193 5.95 14.83 33.95
C GLN A 193 5.59 13.96 32.73
N ARG A 194 4.41 13.34 32.74
CA ARG A 194 3.94 12.51 31.62
C ARG A 194 3.80 13.33 30.34
N ASP A 195 3.23 14.53 30.41
CA ASP A 195 3.07 15.40 29.25
C ASP A 195 4.43 15.86 28.70
N ALA A 196 5.43 16.09 29.57
CA ALA A 196 6.79 16.38 29.16
C ALA A 196 7.42 15.20 28.41
N LEU A 197 7.33 13.98 28.96
CA LEU A 197 7.85 12.77 28.31
C LEU A 197 7.14 12.45 27.00
N LEU A 198 5.81 12.60 26.95
CA LEU A 198 5.04 12.42 25.71
C LEU A 198 5.48 13.41 24.62
N LYS A 199 5.80 14.65 25.00
CA LYS A 199 6.32 15.65 24.05
C LYS A 199 7.70 15.27 23.52
N GLU A 200 8.58 14.72 24.36
CA GLU A 200 9.87 14.22 23.92
C GLU A 200 9.76 12.96 23.06
N LEU A 201 8.88 12.03 23.43
CA LEU A 201 8.59 10.83 22.65
C LEU A 201 8.14 11.18 21.23
N ASN A 202 7.15 12.06 21.11
CA ASN A 202 6.65 12.51 19.81
C ASN A 202 7.75 13.18 18.96
N ARG A 203 8.64 13.98 19.58
CA ARG A 203 9.79 14.59 18.88
C ARG A 203 10.77 13.52 18.37
N SER A 204 11.04 12.51 19.19
CA SER A 204 11.92 11.40 18.83
C SER A 204 11.33 10.57 17.68
N GLU A 205 10.03 10.24 17.74
CA GLU A 205 9.33 9.54 16.66
C GLU A 205 9.32 10.33 15.35
N GLU A 206 9.07 11.64 15.40
CA GLU A 206 9.09 12.50 14.22
C GLU A 206 10.51 12.54 13.61
N ARG A 207 11.53 12.70 14.45
CA ARG A 207 12.93 12.69 14.01
C ARG A 207 13.30 11.36 13.37
N ARG A 208 12.89 10.24 13.96
CA ARG A 208 13.09 8.90 13.41
C ARG A 208 12.45 8.75 12.04
N LYS A 209 11.17 9.16 11.90
CA LYS A 209 10.44 9.10 10.64
C LYS A 209 11.15 9.87 9.52
N ASN A 210 11.69 11.04 9.86
CA ASN A 210 12.47 11.84 8.92
C ASN A 210 13.76 11.13 8.50
N LEU A 211 14.53 10.56 9.43
CA LEU A 211 15.76 9.83 9.12
C LEU A 211 15.51 8.59 8.25
N VAL A 212 14.46 7.81 8.54
CA VAL A 212 14.07 6.64 7.73
C VAL A 212 13.71 7.06 6.29
N SER A 213 13.02 8.19 6.12
CA SER A 213 12.73 8.74 4.80
C SER A 213 14.01 9.13 4.05
N THR A 214 14.93 9.82 4.72
CA THR A 214 16.23 10.20 4.16
C THR A 214 17.07 8.98 3.76
N LEU A 215 17.07 7.93 4.58
CA LEU A 215 17.76 6.67 4.30
C LEU A 215 17.23 5.99 3.02
N LYS A 216 15.90 5.93 2.86
CA LYS A 216 15.26 5.37 1.66
C LYS A 216 15.69 6.12 0.40
N LEU A 217 15.68 7.45 0.45
CA LEU A 217 16.10 8.30 -0.67
C LEU A 217 17.58 8.05 -1.02
N ARG A 218 18.45 7.97 -0.02
CA ARG A 218 19.87 7.63 -0.17
C ARG A 218 20.09 6.28 -0.86
N ASN A 219 19.37 5.25 -0.43
CA ASN A 219 19.45 3.93 -1.03
C ASN A 219 19.00 3.93 -2.51
N GLN A 220 18.00 4.74 -2.85
CA GLN A 220 17.59 4.93 -4.25
C GLN A 220 18.67 5.64 -5.07
N LEU A 221 19.29 6.70 -4.52
CA LEU A 221 20.38 7.41 -5.19
C LEU A 221 21.58 6.48 -5.48
N ASN A 222 21.99 5.65 -4.51
CA ASN A 222 23.09 4.70 -4.72
C ASN A 222 22.79 3.72 -5.86
N LYS A 223 21.56 3.16 -5.91
CA LYS A 223 21.14 2.28 -7.01
C LYS A 223 21.17 2.98 -8.37
N ILE A 224 20.87 4.27 -8.43
CA ILE A 224 20.95 5.06 -9.67
C ILE A 224 22.42 5.23 -10.08
N ILE A 225 23.31 5.57 -9.14
CA ILE A 225 24.74 5.73 -9.38
C ILE A 225 25.35 4.41 -9.91
N GLU A 226 25.02 3.27 -9.28
CA GLU A 226 25.47 1.95 -9.74
C GLU A 226 25.00 1.65 -11.17
N ARG A 227 23.75 1.99 -11.51
CA ARG A 227 23.23 1.82 -12.87
C ARG A 227 23.93 2.71 -13.88
N ILE A 228 24.24 3.95 -13.52
CA ILE A 228 24.99 4.88 -14.39
C ILE A 228 26.36 4.26 -14.73
N ALA A 229 27.11 3.81 -13.72
CA ALA A 229 28.41 3.17 -13.92
C ALA A 229 28.33 1.91 -14.81
N GLN A 230 27.29 1.10 -14.63
CA GLN A 230 27.05 -0.06 -15.50
C GLN A 230 26.77 0.33 -16.95
N TYR A 231 25.98 1.39 -17.19
CA TYR A 231 25.68 1.85 -18.55
C TYR A 231 26.91 2.48 -19.22
N GLU A 232 27.72 3.23 -18.48
CA GLU A 232 28.99 3.78 -18.98
C GLU A 232 29.94 2.65 -19.43
N SER A 233 30.10 1.60 -18.61
CA SER A 233 30.91 0.44 -18.98
C SER A 233 30.40 -0.27 -20.24
N ARG A 234 29.07 -0.41 -20.38
CA ARG A 234 28.47 -0.99 -21.60
C ARG A 234 28.71 -0.13 -22.83
N LEU A 235 28.60 1.20 -22.70
CA LEU A 235 28.84 2.12 -23.81
C LEU A 235 30.28 2.03 -24.31
N ILE A 236 31.25 1.93 -23.40
CA ILE A 236 32.66 1.73 -23.76
C ILE A 236 32.81 0.44 -24.59
N HIS A 237 32.32 -0.69 -24.07
CA HIS A 237 32.40 -1.98 -24.77
C HIS A 237 31.73 -1.95 -26.15
N LEU A 238 30.54 -1.35 -26.27
CA LEU A 238 29.82 -1.23 -27.53
C LEU A 238 30.59 -0.40 -28.56
N ASN A 239 31.21 0.70 -28.14
CA ASN A 239 32.03 1.54 -29.00
C ASN A 239 33.31 0.81 -29.46
N ASP A 240 33.94 0.04 -28.57
CA ASP A 240 35.11 -0.77 -28.92
C ASP A 240 34.73 -1.81 -29.97
N THR A 241 33.63 -2.54 -29.74
CA THR A 241 33.11 -3.54 -30.69
C THR A 241 32.77 -2.91 -32.05
N LEU A 242 32.15 -1.72 -32.05
CA LEU A 242 31.83 -1.00 -33.28
C LEU A 242 33.11 -0.61 -34.05
N THR A 243 34.14 -0.19 -33.33
CA THR A 243 35.42 0.21 -33.92
C THR A 243 36.13 -0.98 -34.55
N GLU A 244 36.14 -2.13 -33.86
CA GLU A 244 36.66 -3.39 -34.39
C GLU A 244 35.94 -3.82 -35.67
N LEU A 245 34.61 -3.88 -35.64
CA LEU A 245 33.80 -4.25 -36.81
C LEU A 245 34.00 -3.29 -37.99
N THR A 246 34.16 -1.99 -37.71
CA THR A 246 34.39 -0.98 -38.76
C THR A 246 35.77 -1.13 -39.39
N ASN A 247 36.79 -1.48 -38.60
CA ASN A 247 38.16 -1.71 -39.09
C ASN A 247 38.29 -3.02 -39.88
N GLU A 248 37.50 -4.04 -39.55
CA GLU A 248 37.50 -5.34 -40.23
C GLU A 248 36.62 -5.39 -41.49
N ALA A 249 35.67 -4.45 -41.64
CA ALA A 249 34.76 -4.43 -42.77
C ALA A 249 35.50 -4.10 -44.09
N PRO A 250 35.40 -4.96 -45.14
CA PRO A 250 35.99 -4.66 -46.44
C PRO A 250 35.28 -3.49 -47.10
N ASP A 251 36.04 -2.61 -47.75
CA ASP A 251 35.49 -1.51 -48.54
C ASP A 251 34.64 -2.06 -49.69
N ILE A 252 33.37 -1.65 -49.73
CA ILE A 252 32.41 -2.05 -50.76
C ILE A 252 32.87 -1.68 -52.17
N ASN A 253 33.66 -0.61 -52.31
CA ASN A 253 34.22 -0.22 -53.61
C ASN A 253 35.26 -1.22 -54.12
N VAL A 254 36.02 -1.84 -53.20
CA VAL A 254 36.96 -2.92 -53.54
C VAL A 254 36.17 -4.14 -54.03
N ILE A 255 35.07 -4.48 -53.35
CA ILE A 255 34.18 -5.58 -53.77
C ILE A 255 33.63 -5.34 -55.18
N PHE A 256 33.09 -4.14 -55.44
CA PHE A 256 32.55 -3.79 -56.76
C PHE A 256 33.61 -3.81 -57.85
N LYS A 257 34.82 -3.35 -57.56
CA LYS A 257 35.94 -3.40 -58.50
C LYS A 257 36.29 -4.84 -58.85
N GLU A 258 36.47 -5.71 -57.86
CA GLU A 258 36.79 -7.13 -58.08
C GLU A 258 35.70 -7.86 -58.87
N MET A 259 34.42 -7.60 -58.58
CA MET A 259 33.32 -8.14 -59.36
C MET A 259 33.31 -7.63 -60.81
N SER A 260 33.64 -6.35 -61.01
CA SER A 260 33.75 -5.75 -62.34
C SER A 260 34.89 -6.38 -63.14
N ASP A 261 36.03 -6.62 -62.50
CA ASP A 261 37.20 -7.26 -63.11
C ASP A 261 36.88 -8.71 -63.53
N TYR A 262 36.19 -9.49 -62.67
CA TYR A 262 35.75 -10.84 -63.02
C TYR A 262 34.74 -10.86 -64.17
N LEU A 263 33.78 -9.94 -64.15
CA LEU A 263 32.78 -9.84 -65.21
C LEU A 263 33.43 -9.44 -66.54
N GLN A 264 34.39 -8.51 -66.50
CA GLN A 264 35.14 -8.12 -67.69
C GLN A 264 35.92 -9.30 -68.26
N LEU A 265 36.66 -10.03 -67.42
CA LEU A 265 37.42 -11.22 -67.84
C LEU A 265 36.52 -12.29 -68.48
N TYR A 266 35.36 -12.55 -67.88
CA TYR A 266 34.36 -13.47 -68.42
C TYR A 266 33.86 -13.02 -69.81
N LEU A 267 33.51 -11.74 -69.98
CA LEU A 267 33.07 -11.19 -71.26
C LEU A 267 34.19 -11.16 -72.30
N GLU A 268 35.44 -11.04 -71.86
CA GLU A 268 36.64 -11.18 -72.69
C GLU A 268 36.75 -12.60 -73.25
N ASN A 269 36.68 -13.60 -72.37
CA ASN A 269 36.81 -15.02 -72.72
C ASN A 269 35.66 -15.53 -73.61
N ILE A 270 34.47 -14.95 -73.52
CA ILE A 270 33.33 -15.29 -74.40
C ILE A 270 33.42 -14.60 -75.76
N ASN A 271 34.38 -13.69 -75.96
CA ASN A 271 34.53 -12.95 -77.20
C ASN A 271 33.35 -12.00 -77.52
N ILE A 272 32.78 -11.33 -76.50
CA ILE A 272 31.81 -10.24 -76.71
C ILE A 272 32.50 -9.03 -77.33
N LYS A 273 31.97 -8.49 -78.43
CA LYS A 273 32.52 -7.29 -79.09
C LYS A 273 32.21 -6.00 -78.32
N ASN A 274 33.02 -4.96 -78.53
CA ASN A 274 32.81 -3.61 -77.99
C ASN A 274 32.58 -3.56 -76.46
N ARG A 275 33.44 -4.27 -75.71
CA ARG A 275 33.52 -4.26 -74.24
C ARG A 275 34.06 -2.90 -73.76
N LYS A 276 33.18 -2.01 -73.29
CA LYS A 276 33.55 -0.71 -72.72
C LYS A 276 32.68 -0.43 -71.50
N ASN A 277 33.21 0.32 -70.53
CA ASN A 277 32.49 0.77 -69.33
C ASN A 277 31.73 -0.36 -68.64
N ILE A 278 32.45 -1.45 -68.35
CA ILE A 278 31.92 -2.60 -67.59
C ILE A 278 32.15 -2.30 -66.11
N SER A 279 31.08 -2.33 -65.32
CA SER A 279 31.17 -2.16 -63.87
C SER A 279 29.96 -2.77 -63.17
N ILE A 280 29.95 -2.74 -61.84
CA ILE A 280 28.77 -3.00 -61.03
C ILE A 280 28.16 -1.67 -60.57
N SER A 281 26.85 -1.53 -60.72
CA SER A 281 26.12 -0.35 -60.28
C SER A 281 26.11 -0.24 -58.76
N THR A 282 26.57 0.88 -58.21
CA THR A 282 26.51 1.15 -56.76
C THR A 282 25.08 1.34 -56.25
N ARG A 283 24.11 1.56 -57.16
CA ARG A 283 22.70 1.77 -56.85
C ARG A 283 21.89 0.47 -56.95
N THR A 284 22.05 -0.26 -58.05
CA THR A 284 21.23 -1.45 -58.34
C THR A 284 21.94 -2.76 -58.02
N PHE A 285 23.26 -2.74 -57.77
CA PHE A 285 24.12 -3.91 -57.59
C PHE A 285 24.16 -4.83 -58.82
N LEU A 286 23.64 -4.38 -59.96
CA LEU A 286 23.60 -5.13 -61.21
C LEU A 286 24.73 -4.72 -62.15
N PRO A 287 25.07 -5.57 -63.14
CA PRO A 287 26.03 -5.21 -64.19
C PRO A 287 25.67 -3.93 -64.94
N ILE A 288 26.69 -3.13 -65.22
CA ILE A 288 26.68 -2.05 -66.19
C ILE A 288 27.51 -2.52 -67.38
N PHE A 289 26.96 -2.42 -68.58
CA PHE A 289 27.64 -2.77 -69.82
C PHE A 289 27.49 -1.61 -70.80
N ARG A 290 28.60 -1.09 -71.33
CA ARG A 290 28.60 0.09 -72.22
C ARG A 290 27.91 1.32 -71.60
N ALA A 291 28.07 1.52 -70.29
CA ALA A 291 27.39 2.56 -69.51
C ALA A 291 25.85 2.45 -69.46
N HIS A 292 25.29 1.30 -69.84
CA HIS A 292 23.89 0.97 -69.67
C HIS A 292 23.71 0.01 -68.49
N ASP A 293 22.79 0.32 -67.58
CA ASP A 293 22.37 -0.61 -66.51
C ASP A 293 21.76 -1.87 -67.15
N TYR A 294 21.99 -3.04 -66.54
CA TYR A 294 21.43 -4.32 -66.97
C TYR A 294 19.93 -4.27 -67.29
N SER A 295 19.15 -3.53 -66.50
CA SER A 295 17.69 -3.37 -66.68
C SER A 295 17.30 -2.68 -67.98
N SER A 296 18.20 -1.92 -68.59
CA SER A 296 17.97 -1.19 -69.84
C SER A 296 18.39 -1.96 -71.10
N ILE A 297 19.03 -3.12 -70.93
CA ILE A 297 19.47 -3.97 -72.06
C ILE A 297 18.26 -4.73 -72.60
N THR A 298 18.02 -4.62 -73.91
CA THR A 298 16.85 -5.24 -74.58
C THR A 298 17.16 -6.57 -75.25
N SER A 299 18.42 -6.85 -75.59
CA SER A 299 18.83 -8.13 -76.18
C SER A 299 18.75 -9.27 -75.17
N GLY A 300 18.00 -10.32 -75.51
CA GLY A 300 17.86 -11.52 -74.67
C GLY A 300 19.19 -12.27 -74.52
N GLY A 301 19.93 -12.45 -75.61
CA GLY A 301 21.23 -13.13 -75.59
C GLY A 301 22.27 -12.41 -74.73
N LEU A 302 22.38 -11.08 -74.88
CA LEU A 302 23.31 -10.30 -74.07
C LEU A 302 22.93 -10.32 -72.58
N ARG A 303 21.63 -10.25 -72.25
CA ARG A 303 21.16 -10.38 -70.87
C ARG A 303 21.50 -11.74 -70.28
N THR A 304 21.34 -12.83 -71.03
CA THR A 304 21.71 -14.18 -70.57
C THR A 304 23.20 -14.26 -70.27
N ILE A 305 24.05 -13.79 -71.19
CA ILE A 305 25.51 -13.79 -71.00
C ILE A 305 25.90 -12.96 -69.78
N LEU A 306 25.38 -11.74 -69.64
CA LEU A 306 25.67 -10.87 -68.49
C LEU A 306 25.17 -11.46 -67.18
N SER A 307 24.01 -12.13 -67.17
CA SER A 307 23.46 -12.76 -65.97
C SER A 307 24.34 -13.91 -65.50
N ILE A 308 24.74 -14.81 -66.41
CA ILE A 308 25.67 -15.91 -66.11
C ILE A 308 27.00 -15.34 -65.63
N GLY A 309 27.56 -14.37 -66.35
CA GLY A 309 28.82 -13.71 -65.97
C GLY A 309 28.78 -13.07 -64.59
N TYR A 310 27.66 -12.44 -64.24
CA TYR A 310 27.47 -11.83 -62.91
C TYR A 310 27.48 -12.88 -61.79
N TYR A 311 26.73 -13.98 -61.94
CA TYR A 311 26.72 -15.05 -60.93
C TYR A 311 28.06 -15.77 -60.84
N LEU A 312 28.75 -16.01 -61.97
CA LEU A 312 30.11 -16.56 -61.95
C LEU A 312 31.12 -15.58 -61.33
N SER A 313 30.91 -14.27 -61.44
CA SER A 313 31.72 -13.26 -60.77
C SER A 313 31.53 -13.27 -59.26
N LEU A 314 30.29 -13.44 -58.78
CA LEU A 314 29.98 -13.63 -57.36
C LEU A 314 30.62 -14.91 -56.81
N MET A 315 30.54 -16.01 -57.56
CA MET A 315 31.21 -17.26 -57.19
C MET A 315 32.74 -17.10 -57.17
N ASN A 316 33.33 -16.42 -58.16
CA ASN A 316 34.76 -16.12 -58.14
C ASN A 316 35.17 -15.28 -56.92
N LEU A 317 34.31 -14.37 -56.49
CA LEU A 317 34.50 -13.58 -55.28
C LEU A 317 34.43 -14.47 -54.03
N SER A 318 33.47 -15.41 -53.94
CA SER A 318 33.37 -16.36 -52.81
C SER A 318 34.54 -17.34 -52.74
N LEU A 319 35.17 -17.65 -53.87
CA LEU A 319 36.41 -18.42 -53.90
C LEU A 319 37.64 -17.61 -53.45
N LYS A 320 37.57 -16.27 -53.44
CA LYS A 320 38.68 -15.37 -53.05
C LYS A 320 38.53 -14.85 -51.63
N MET A 321 37.31 -14.52 -51.23
CA MET A 321 36.97 -13.91 -49.95
C MET A 321 36.04 -14.84 -49.17
N ASN A 322 36.18 -14.86 -47.85
CA ASN A 322 35.28 -15.62 -46.98
C ASN A 322 33.95 -14.87 -46.81
N ILE A 323 33.08 -14.98 -47.82
CA ILE A 323 31.74 -14.38 -47.82
C ILE A 323 30.67 -15.47 -47.69
N ASN A 324 29.53 -15.11 -47.11
CA ASN A 324 28.39 -16.01 -46.99
C ASN A 324 27.59 -16.10 -48.31
N TYR A 325 28.22 -16.66 -49.34
CA TYR A 325 27.60 -16.92 -50.64
C TYR A 325 27.49 -18.44 -50.88
N PRO A 326 26.33 -18.98 -51.29
CA PRO A 326 26.21 -20.39 -51.57
C PRO A 326 27.09 -20.75 -52.77
N ASN A 327 28.02 -21.70 -52.58
CA ASN A 327 28.87 -22.22 -53.67
C ASN A 327 28.11 -23.19 -54.59
N PHE A 328 26.88 -22.81 -54.95
CA PHE A 328 25.94 -23.58 -55.74
C PHE A 328 25.29 -22.66 -56.79
N ILE A 329 25.33 -23.07 -58.06
CA ILE A 329 24.61 -22.38 -59.15
C ILE A 329 23.80 -23.42 -59.94
N MET A 330 22.55 -23.09 -60.23
CA MET A 330 21.72 -23.84 -61.17
C MET A 330 21.36 -22.94 -62.33
N ILE A 331 21.63 -23.39 -63.56
CA ILE A 331 21.33 -22.66 -64.78
C ILE A 331 20.35 -23.48 -65.61
N ASP A 332 19.15 -22.94 -65.81
CA ASP A 332 18.15 -23.51 -66.70
C ASP A 332 18.25 -22.84 -68.08
N THR A 333 18.55 -23.68 -69.08
CA THR A 333 18.54 -23.39 -70.51
C THR A 333 19.44 -22.21 -70.92
N VAL A 334 20.73 -22.50 -71.18
CA VAL A 334 21.69 -21.49 -71.66
C VAL A 334 21.46 -21.16 -73.14
N GLY A 335 21.17 -22.17 -73.97
CA GLY A 335 21.14 -22.06 -75.43
C GLY A 335 19.90 -21.43 -76.07
N LYS A 336 18.91 -20.94 -75.31
CA LYS A 336 17.64 -20.43 -75.90
C LYS A 336 17.84 -19.17 -76.77
N TYR A 337 18.79 -18.31 -76.38
CA TYR A 337 19.05 -17.01 -77.01
C TYR A 337 20.49 -16.90 -77.56
N LEU A 338 21.18 -18.03 -77.71
CA LEU A 338 22.55 -18.13 -78.19
C LEU A 338 22.61 -19.11 -79.37
N GLY A 339 23.60 -18.94 -80.26
CA GLY A 339 23.81 -19.88 -81.36
C GLY A 339 24.12 -21.29 -80.84
N LYS A 340 23.32 -22.28 -81.27
CA LYS A 340 23.50 -23.70 -80.91
C LYS A 340 24.49 -24.40 -81.84
N THR A 341 25.04 -25.53 -81.38
CA THR A 341 25.99 -26.32 -82.17
C THR A 341 25.20 -27.20 -83.14
N GLY A 342 25.32 -26.96 -84.45
CA GLY A 342 24.79 -27.86 -85.48
C GLY A 342 23.41 -27.57 -86.09
N SER A 343 22.72 -26.48 -85.73
CA SER A 343 21.45 -26.10 -86.38
C SER A 343 21.63 -24.92 -87.35
N ASN A 344 21.45 -25.16 -88.65
CA ASN A 344 21.19 -24.12 -89.68
C ASN A 344 19.80 -23.47 -89.49
N GLU A 345 19.35 -23.26 -88.26
CA GLU A 345 18.11 -22.54 -87.97
C GLU A 345 18.45 -21.08 -87.71
N THR A 346 18.11 -20.24 -88.69
CA THR A 346 18.23 -18.80 -88.62
C THR A 346 17.36 -18.27 -87.48
N LEU A 347 17.96 -18.05 -86.30
CA LEU A 347 17.36 -17.19 -85.28
C LEU A 347 17.04 -15.84 -85.95
N GLN A 348 15.81 -15.34 -85.82
CA GLN A 348 15.46 -13.99 -86.28
C GLN A 348 16.25 -12.99 -85.43
N SER A 349 17.43 -12.61 -85.91
CA SER A 349 18.32 -11.67 -85.25
C SER A 349 17.80 -10.25 -85.42
N THR A 350 17.72 -9.51 -84.32
CA THR A 350 17.65 -8.05 -84.40
C THR A 350 19.01 -7.48 -84.84
N ASP A 351 19.05 -6.27 -85.43
CA ASP A 351 20.31 -5.63 -85.91
C ASP A 351 21.39 -5.53 -84.82
N TYR A 352 21.00 -5.52 -83.54
CA TYR A 352 21.92 -5.48 -82.40
C TYR A 352 22.55 -6.85 -82.09
N GLU A 353 21.85 -7.95 -82.34
CA GLU A 353 22.34 -9.31 -82.04
C GLU A 353 23.34 -9.81 -83.08
N SER A 354 23.21 -9.35 -84.32
CA SER A 354 24.13 -9.63 -85.43
C SER A 354 25.46 -8.87 -85.27
N ASP A 355 25.42 -7.61 -84.84
CA ASP A 355 26.64 -6.80 -84.59
C ASP A 355 27.49 -7.39 -83.46
N GLU A 356 26.81 -7.86 -82.39
CA GLU A 356 27.48 -8.52 -81.27
C GLU A 356 27.94 -9.94 -81.58
N GLY A 357 27.38 -10.61 -82.60
CA GLY A 357 27.67 -12.00 -82.97
C GLY A 357 27.12 -13.01 -81.97
N LEU A 358 25.95 -12.76 -81.37
CA LEU A 358 25.38 -13.60 -80.30
C LEU A 358 24.89 -14.98 -80.79
N THR A 359 24.75 -15.14 -82.10
CA THR A 359 24.41 -16.40 -82.78
C THR A 359 25.63 -17.27 -83.12
N ASP A 360 26.83 -16.87 -82.67
CA ASP A 360 28.06 -17.63 -82.86
C ASP A 360 28.14 -18.83 -81.88
N PRO A 361 28.16 -20.08 -82.39
CA PRO A 361 28.29 -21.28 -81.55
C PRO A 361 29.55 -21.30 -80.69
N GLU A 362 30.59 -20.54 -81.06
CA GLU A 362 31.82 -20.44 -80.27
C GLU A 362 31.56 -19.78 -78.91
N LYS A 363 30.61 -18.85 -78.81
CA LYS A 363 30.25 -18.21 -77.54
C LYS A 363 29.59 -19.17 -76.56
N TYR A 364 28.72 -20.02 -77.08
CA TYR A 364 28.06 -21.07 -76.31
C TYR A 364 29.11 -22.00 -75.69
N LYS A 365 30.08 -22.45 -76.50
CA LYS A 365 31.23 -23.23 -76.04
C LYS A 365 32.10 -22.50 -75.00
N ASN A 366 32.36 -21.22 -75.21
CA ASN A 366 33.18 -20.43 -74.28
C ASN A 366 32.52 -20.27 -72.91
N ILE A 367 31.19 -20.16 -72.83
CA ILE A 367 30.46 -20.11 -71.55
C ILE A 367 30.72 -21.38 -70.72
N TYR A 368 30.54 -22.56 -71.32
CA TYR A 368 30.81 -23.81 -70.62
C TYR A 368 32.28 -23.94 -70.22
N THR A 369 33.19 -23.46 -71.06
CA THR A 369 34.63 -23.45 -70.77
C THR A 369 34.94 -22.59 -69.53
N GLU A 370 34.31 -21.42 -69.39
CA GLU A 370 34.47 -20.57 -68.21
C GLU A 370 33.89 -21.21 -66.95
N ILE A 371 32.77 -21.91 -67.05
CA ILE A 371 32.18 -22.66 -65.94
C ILE A 371 33.12 -23.78 -65.48
N LEU A 372 33.70 -24.55 -66.40
CA LEU A 372 34.66 -25.60 -66.08
C LEU A 372 35.94 -25.04 -65.42
N LYS A 373 36.49 -23.93 -65.94
CA LYS A 373 37.64 -23.26 -65.31
C LYS A 373 37.33 -22.83 -63.87
N LEU A 374 36.11 -22.36 -63.61
CA LEU A 374 35.69 -21.96 -62.28
C LEU A 374 35.62 -23.15 -61.31
N THR A 375 35.05 -24.27 -61.73
CA THR A 375 34.95 -25.48 -60.89
C THR A 375 36.33 -26.10 -60.64
N GLU A 376 37.22 -26.08 -61.63
CA GLU A 376 38.64 -26.46 -61.47
C GLU A 376 39.36 -25.56 -60.46
N ARG A 377 39.12 -24.24 -60.53
CA ARG A 377 39.67 -23.29 -59.57
C ARG A 377 39.16 -23.56 -58.16
N ALA A 378 37.86 -23.82 -57.99
CA ALA A 378 37.28 -24.18 -56.69
C ALA A 378 37.90 -25.47 -56.14
N LYS A 379 38.06 -26.49 -56.98
CA LYS A 379 38.70 -27.77 -56.64
C LYS A 379 40.16 -27.57 -56.20
N SER A 380 40.93 -26.74 -56.91
CA SER A 380 42.33 -26.44 -56.54
C SER A 380 42.47 -25.75 -55.18
N LYS A 381 41.44 -24.99 -54.77
CA LYS A 381 41.37 -24.32 -53.47
C LYS A 381 40.73 -25.18 -52.37
N ASN A 382 40.35 -26.42 -52.67
CA ASN A 382 39.62 -27.31 -51.77
C ASN A 382 38.29 -26.70 -51.26
N ILE A 383 37.61 -25.94 -52.12
CA ILE A 383 36.30 -25.35 -51.82
C ILE A 383 35.23 -26.17 -52.54
N SER A 384 34.24 -26.65 -51.80
CA SER A 384 33.09 -27.35 -52.39
C SER A 384 32.29 -26.38 -53.26
N CYS A 385 32.18 -26.68 -54.56
CA CYS A 385 31.45 -25.90 -55.54
C CYS A 385 30.66 -26.86 -56.44
N GLN A 386 29.38 -26.56 -56.66
CA GLN A 386 28.52 -27.34 -57.54
C GLN A 386 27.80 -26.41 -58.53
N ILE A 387 27.91 -26.73 -59.81
CA ILE A 387 27.19 -26.02 -60.87
C ILE A 387 26.38 -27.05 -61.65
N ILE A 388 25.06 -26.87 -61.67
CA ILE A 388 24.13 -27.73 -62.41
C ILE A 388 23.63 -26.93 -63.61
N ILE A 389 23.81 -27.49 -64.80
CA ILE A 389 23.30 -26.90 -66.04
C ILE A 389 22.27 -27.86 -66.62
N VAL A 390 21.08 -27.34 -66.87
CA VAL A 390 20.04 -28.05 -67.62
C VAL A 390 19.94 -27.36 -68.98
N ASP A 391 20.27 -28.07 -70.06
CA ASP A 391 20.17 -27.49 -71.40
C ASP A 391 19.78 -28.58 -72.41
N ASN A 392 19.24 -28.14 -73.54
CA ASN A 392 18.80 -29.02 -74.63
C ASN A 392 19.93 -29.35 -75.61
N ASP A 393 21.06 -28.66 -75.50
CA ASP A 393 22.24 -28.84 -76.32
C ASP A 393 23.50 -28.87 -75.43
N ILE A 394 24.59 -29.43 -75.93
CA ILE A 394 25.89 -29.48 -75.26
C ILE A 394 26.97 -29.22 -76.32
N PRO A 395 28.00 -28.37 -76.06
CA PRO A 395 29.09 -28.16 -77.01
C PRO A 395 29.84 -29.46 -77.34
N ASP A 396 30.28 -29.64 -78.58
CA ASP A 396 30.90 -30.89 -79.06
C ASP A 396 32.15 -31.34 -78.26
N ASP A 397 32.95 -30.39 -77.76
CA ASP A 397 34.11 -30.67 -76.89
C ASP A 397 33.73 -31.27 -75.52
N ILE A 398 32.50 -31.02 -75.08
CA ILE A 398 31.93 -31.58 -73.85
C ILE A 398 31.20 -32.87 -74.18
N ARG A 399 30.60 -32.98 -75.38
CA ARG A 399 30.05 -34.25 -75.89
C ARG A 399 31.06 -35.38 -75.84
N GLN A 400 32.32 -35.08 -76.22
CA GLN A 400 33.42 -36.06 -76.19
C GLN A 400 33.80 -36.54 -74.77
N ARG A 401 33.34 -35.86 -73.72
CA ARG A 401 33.57 -36.18 -72.30
C ARG A 401 32.24 -36.29 -71.55
N GLU A 402 31.17 -36.70 -72.23
CA GLU A 402 29.82 -36.79 -71.67
C GLU A 402 29.78 -37.61 -70.37
N ASP A 403 30.48 -38.74 -70.33
CA ASP A 403 30.51 -39.63 -69.16
C ASP A 403 31.07 -38.97 -67.88
N ASP A 404 31.86 -37.89 -68.01
CA ASP A 404 32.46 -37.18 -66.87
C ASP A 404 31.55 -36.09 -66.27
N PHE A 405 30.59 -35.58 -67.05
CA PHE A 405 29.85 -34.35 -66.71
C PHE A 405 28.33 -34.45 -66.86
N VAL A 406 27.83 -35.35 -67.72
CA VAL A 406 26.40 -35.50 -67.96
C VAL A 406 25.82 -36.52 -66.99
N VAL A 407 24.91 -36.04 -66.14
CA VAL A 407 24.27 -36.86 -65.11
C VAL A 407 23.11 -37.68 -65.70
N GLU A 408 22.30 -37.07 -66.57
CA GLU A 408 21.11 -37.70 -67.16
C GLU A 408 20.75 -37.05 -68.51
N HIS A 409 20.17 -37.85 -69.42
CA HIS A 409 19.59 -37.37 -70.68
C HIS A 409 18.08 -37.63 -70.71
N PHE A 410 17.33 -36.62 -71.14
CA PHE A 410 15.88 -36.71 -71.31
C PHE A 410 15.50 -36.54 -72.78
N SER A 411 14.56 -37.37 -73.24
CA SER A 411 14.04 -37.32 -74.60
C SER A 411 12.52 -37.26 -74.57
N THR A 412 11.91 -36.49 -75.47
CA THR A 412 10.45 -36.44 -75.63
C THR A 412 9.88 -37.70 -76.30
N ILE A 413 10.71 -38.51 -76.96
CA ILE A 413 10.30 -39.67 -77.76
C ILE A 413 10.82 -40.99 -77.16
N GLY A 414 11.74 -40.93 -76.18
CA GLY A 414 12.34 -42.12 -75.56
C GLY A 414 13.25 -42.86 -76.53
N VAL A 415 14.39 -42.25 -76.88
CA VAL A 415 15.44 -42.88 -77.70
C VAL A 415 16.37 -43.72 -76.81
N GLU A 416 17.04 -44.74 -77.36
CA GLU A 416 17.92 -45.63 -76.59
C GLU A 416 18.89 -44.86 -75.67
N LYS A 417 18.82 -45.15 -74.36
CA LYS A 417 19.55 -44.55 -73.22
C LYS A 417 19.02 -43.21 -72.65
N SER A 418 17.83 -42.72 -73.01
CA SER A 418 17.25 -41.51 -72.41
C SER A 418 15.91 -41.76 -71.71
N LYS A 419 15.68 -41.12 -70.55
CA LYS A 419 14.39 -41.15 -69.84
C LYS A 419 13.37 -40.22 -70.53
N ILE A 420 12.07 -40.50 -70.37
CA ILE A 420 11.00 -39.63 -70.88
C ILE A 420 10.77 -38.50 -69.87
N GLY A 421 11.28 -37.30 -70.17
CA GLY A 421 11.11 -36.13 -69.31
C GLY A 421 11.78 -36.23 -67.92
N LEU A 422 12.01 -35.06 -67.29
CA LEU A 422 12.51 -35.01 -65.90
C LEU A 422 11.40 -35.30 -64.88
N ILE A 423 10.16 -34.97 -65.24
CA ILE A 423 8.93 -35.22 -64.46
C ILE A 423 8.11 -36.18 -65.30
N ASP A 424 7.87 -37.37 -64.74
CA ASP A 424 7.01 -38.40 -65.33
C ASP A 424 5.64 -38.25 -64.67
N ASP A 425 4.65 -37.70 -65.40
CA ASP A 425 3.26 -37.52 -64.92
C ASP A 425 2.50 -38.86 -64.96
N LEU A 426 3.03 -39.88 -64.27
CA LEU A 426 2.37 -41.17 -64.05
C LEU A 426 1.32 -41.11 -62.94
#